data_AF-A0A936H4E4-F1
#
_entry.id   AF-A0A936H4E4-F1
#
_cell.length_a   1.000
_cell.length_b   1.000
_cell.length_c   1.000
_cell.angle_alpha   90.00
_cell.angle_beta   90.00
_cell.angle_gamma   90.00
#
_symmetry.space_group_name_H-M   'P 1'
#
loop_
_entity.id
_entity.type
_entity.pdbx_description
1 polymer ?
#
loop_
_entity_poly.entity_id
_entity_poly.type
_entity_poly.pdbx_seq_one_letter_code
_entity_poly.pdbx_strand_id
1 'polypeptide(L)'
;MAATDQFRFWGVTSFYSETLIPLLRASLDNRQYLGARSDHYFAYFIAGISILGWLLALWRWVVNRFRVDASDPFTFAAMIFCGAFLTNMLQAWFLQVPFLNSRTAVFYYPLFAFQLFSGAVMLVSRFKWGPYLVLGPLGAAFVANFLICANLFNTYDWGFDANTFRVLQYIREQHQAERRDTPFSLDTQWLEENSFNFHVHEKHNGNYSTWVVMPSWHPDRPPAADNSDFYFTHVEAEVTQLAGRYLVVWTYRDPGMTWWLMRRK
;
A
#
# COMPACT_ATOMS: atom_id res chain seq x y z
N MET A 1 18.71 20.26 0.27
CA MET A 1 17.95 19.11 0.79
C MET A 1 18.81 18.48 1.86
N ALA A 2 18.45 18.65 3.13
CA ALA A 2 19.15 17.97 4.21
C ALA A 2 18.93 16.47 4.05
N ALA A 3 20.02 15.70 4.07
CA ALA A 3 19.99 14.25 4.10
C ALA A 3 19.51 13.82 5.49
N THR A 4 18.20 13.90 5.74
CA THR A 4 17.61 13.05 6.77
C THR A 4 17.57 11.65 6.18
N ASP A 5 18.07 10.65 6.90
CA ASP A 5 17.96 9.21 6.57
C ASP A 5 16.48 8.72 6.47
N GLN A 6 15.52 9.65 6.51
CA GLN A 6 14.09 9.45 6.33
C GLN A 6 13.71 9.14 4.88
N PHE A 7 14.56 9.50 3.90
CA PHE A 7 14.38 9.11 2.49
C PHE A 7 15.16 7.86 2.07
N ARG A 8 15.55 6.98 3.01
CA ARG A 8 16.11 5.67 2.67
C ARG A 8 14.98 4.70 2.27
N PHE A 9 14.24 5.04 1.22
CA PHE A 9 13.02 4.34 0.80
C PHE A 9 13.26 3.05 0.01
N TRP A 10 14.52 2.69 -0.24
CA TRP A 10 14.83 1.66 -1.22
C TRP A 10 16.08 0.88 -0.81
N GLY A 11 15.91 -0.38 -0.43
CA GLY A 11 17.04 -1.28 -0.22
C GLY A 11 17.63 -1.74 -1.54
N VAL A 12 18.94 -1.98 -1.52
CA VAL A 12 19.70 -2.64 -2.61
C VAL A 12 19.93 -4.12 -2.31
N THR A 13 19.24 -4.65 -1.30
CA THR A 13 19.53 -5.93 -0.66
C THR A 13 19.15 -7.11 -1.56
N SER A 14 17.88 -7.18 -1.98
CA SER A 14 17.44 -8.20 -2.93
C SER A 14 16.06 -7.86 -3.51
N PHE A 15 15.79 -8.27 -4.76
CA PHE A 15 14.44 -8.18 -5.34
C PHE A 15 13.39 -8.90 -4.50
N TYR A 16 13.77 -10.02 -3.87
CA TYR A 16 12.86 -10.79 -3.03
C TYR A 16 12.36 -9.99 -1.82
N SER A 17 13.28 -9.39 -1.06
CA SER A 17 12.97 -8.64 0.16
C SER A 17 12.36 -7.27 -0.10
N GLU A 18 12.79 -6.60 -1.18
CA GLU A 18 12.42 -5.20 -1.45
C GLU A 18 11.21 -5.06 -2.39
N THR A 19 10.98 -6.05 -3.25
CA THR A 19 9.92 -6.00 -4.27
C THR A 19 8.86 -7.04 -4.01
N LEU A 20 9.23 -8.33 -4.03
CA LEU A 20 8.24 -9.42 -4.04
C LEU A 20 7.47 -9.52 -2.72
N ILE A 21 8.18 -9.50 -1.58
CA ILE A 21 7.53 -9.61 -0.26
C ILE A 21 6.64 -8.40 0.05
N PRO A 22 7.08 -7.14 -0.11
CA PRO A 22 6.22 -5.98 0.11
C PRO A 22 5.00 -5.97 -0.81
N LEU A 23 5.17 -6.33 -2.09
CA LEU A 23 4.08 -6.40 -3.05
C LEU A 23 3.03 -7.45 -2.64
N LEU A 24 3.48 -8.60 -2.14
CA LEU A 24 2.61 -9.65 -1.61
C LEU A 24 1.90 -9.23 -0.34
N ARG A 25 2.61 -8.60 0.60
CA ARG A 25 2.00 -8.09 1.83
C ARG A 25 0.92 -7.07 1.53
N ALA A 26 1.17 -6.15 0.60
CA ALA A 26 0.17 -5.17 0.16
C ALA A 26 -1.06 -5.84 -0.46
N SER A 27 -0.89 -6.94 -1.21
CA SER A 27 -2.01 -7.63 -1.89
C SER A 27 -2.78 -8.62 -1.02
N LEU A 28 -2.16 -9.05 0.07
CA LEU A 28 -2.79 -9.85 1.12
C LEU A 28 -3.30 -8.97 2.28
N ASP A 29 -3.19 -7.64 2.18
CA ASP A 29 -3.52 -6.71 3.28
C ASP A 29 -2.84 -7.13 4.60
N ASN A 30 -1.59 -7.62 4.48
CA ASN A 30 -0.77 -8.20 5.55
C ASN A 30 -1.43 -9.34 6.35
N ARG A 31 -2.44 -10.01 5.79
CA ARG A 31 -3.13 -11.14 6.43
C ARG A 31 -2.31 -12.42 6.37
N GLN A 32 -2.36 -13.19 7.44
CA GLN A 32 -1.61 -14.44 7.61
C GLN A 32 -2.51 -15.66 7.36
N TYR A 33 -2.65 -16.09 6.11
CA TYR A 33 -3.49 -17.23 5.73
C TYR A 33 -2.94 -18.60 6.17
N LEU A 34 -1.61 -18.78 6.10
CA LEU A 34 -0.87 -20.01 6.40
C LEU A 34 0.12 -19.80 7.57
N GLY A 35 -0.23 -18.91 8.50
CA GLY A 35 0.59 -18.53 9.65
C GLY A 35 1.62 -17.43 9.36
N ALA A 36 2.59 -17.26 10.27
CA ALA A 36 3.52 -16.11 10.29
C ALA A 36 4.44 -15.98 9.05
N ARG A 37 4.54 -17.03 8.21
CA ARG A 37 5.36 -17.05 6.98
C ARG A 37 4.54 -17.18 5.70
N SER A 38 3.27 -16.78 5.75
CA SER A 38 2.35 -16.84 4.61
C SER A 38 2.91 -16.14 3.38
N ASP A 39 3.46 -14.94 3.58
CA ASP A 39 4.08 -14.11 2.55
C ASP A 39 5.19 -14.86 1.80
N HIS A 40 6.07 -15.56 2.52
CA HIS A 40 7.14 -16.35 1.91
C HIS A 40 6.61 -17.53 1.08
N TYR A 41 5.58 -18.24 1.54
CA TYR A 41 5.01 -19.35 0.79
C TYR A 41 4.37 -18.88 -0.52
N PHE A 42 3.61 -17.79 -0.48
CA PHE A 42 3.05 -17.18 -1.69
C PHE A 42 4.16 -16.64 -2.61
N ALA A 43 5.23 -16.07 -2.05
CA ALA A 43 6.38 -15.61 -2.83
C ALA A 43 7.05 -16.75 -3.61
N TYR A 44 7.31 -17.88 -2.95
CA TYR A 44 7.89 -19.05 -3.63
C TYR A 44 6.94 -19.63 -4.68
N PHE A 45 5.63 -19.65 -4.40
CA PHE A 45 4.63 -20.11 -5.35
C PHE A 45 4.59 -19.23 -6.62
N ILE A 46 4.51 -17.90 -6.46
CA ILE A 46 4.51 -16.95 -7.58
C ILE A 46 5.83 -17.00 -8.34
N ALA A 47 6.97 -17.05 -7.65
CA ALA A 47 8.28 -17.17 -8.28
C ALA A 47 8.39 -18.48 -9.08
N GLY A 48 7.93 -19.60 -8.51
CA GLY A 48 7.92 -20.90 -9.17
C GLY A 48 7.09 -20.91 -10.46
N ILE A 49 5.87 -20.34 -10.42
CA ILE A 49 5.02 -20.20 -11.61
C ILE A 49 5.66 -19.27 -12.65
N SER A 50 6.26 -18.18 -12.20
CA SER A 50 6.91 -17.20 -13.08
C SER A 50 8.08 -17.86 -13.82
N ILE A 51 8.99 -18.50 -13.09
CA ILE A 51 10.16 -19.19 -13.64
C ILE A 51 9.72 -20.33 -14.57
N LEU A 52 8.74 -21.16 -14.16
CA LEU A 52 8.23 -22.23 -15.01
C LEU A 52 7.65 -21.68 -16.32
N GLY A 53 6.88 -20.59 -16.24
CA GLY A 53 6.34 -19.92 -17.43
C GLY A 53 7.43 -19.41 -18.36
N TRP A 54 8.48 -18.80 -17.82
CA TRP A 54 9.63 -18.33 -18.60
C TRP A 54 10.40 -19.48 -19.25
N LEU A 55 10.63 -20.59 -18.53
CA LEU A 55 11.31 -21.77 -19.07
C LEU A 55 10.49 -22.42 -20.20
N LEU A 56 9.17 -22.53 -20.03
CA LEU A 56 8.28 -23.06 -21.07
C LEU A 56 8.24 -22.15 -22.30
N ALA A 57 8.18 -20.83 -22.11
CA ALA A 57 8.22 -19.86 -23.20
C ALA A 57 9.55 -19.93 -23.96
N LEU A 58 10.67 -20.00 -23.24
CA LEU A 58 12.01 -20.14 -23.81
C LEU A 58 12.13 -21.44 -24.62
N TRP A 59 11.68 -22.56 -24.06
CA TRP A 59 11.71 -23.85 -24.74
C TRP A 59 10.89 -23.83 -26.03
N ARG A 60 9.66 -23.28 -26.00
CA ARG A 60 8.82 -23.14 -27.18
C ARG A 60 9.45 -22.23 -28.23
N TRP A 61 10.03 -21.11 -27.80
CA TRP A 61 10.72 -20.19 -28.70
C TRP A 61 11.90 -20.86 -29.42
N VAL A 62 12.68 -21.69 -28.71
CA VAL A 62 13.78 -22.48 -29.29
C VAL A 62 13.25 -23.55 -30.27
N VAL A 63 12.21 -24.30 -29.90
CA VAL A 63 11.59 -25.32 -30.77
C VAL A 63 11.02 -24.69 -32.05
N ASN A 64 10.44 -23.50 -31.93
CA ASN A 64 9.92 -22.72 -33.06
C ASN A 64 11.02 -21.97 -33.84
N ARG A 65 12.30 -22.33 -33.63
CA ARG A 65 13.46 -21.75 -34.32
C ARG A 65 13.53 -20.23 -34.22
N PHE A 66 13.29 -19.71 -33.01
CA PHE A 66 13.34 -18.28 -32.66
C PHE A 66 12.30 -17.40 -33.37
N ARG A 67 11.26 -17.99 -33.97
CA ARG A 67 10.15 -17.25 -34.56
C ARG A 67 9.12 -16.94 -33.48
N VAL A 68 8.84 -15.65 -33.29
CA VAL A 68 7.71 -15.19 -32.48
C VAL A 68 6.50 -15.21 -33.41
N ASP A 69 5.69 -16.26 -33.29
CA ASP A 69 4.42 -16.30 -34.00
C ASP A 69 3.41 -15.44 -33.22
N ALA A 70 2.72 -14.53 -33.92
CA ALA A 70 1.66 -13.72 -33.34
C ALA A 70 0.48 -14.59 -32.85
N SER A 71 0.40 -15.84 -33.31
CA SER A 71 -0.57 -16.83 -32.84
C SER A 71 -0.26 -17.44 -31.46
N ASP A 72 0.94 -17.20 -30.88
CA ASP A 72 1.34 -17.70 -29.56
C ASP A 72 1.40 -16.58 -28.50
N PRO A 73 0.24 -16.16 -27.95
CA PRO A 73 0.18 -15.08 -26.96
C PRO A 73 0.90 -15.44 -25.65
N PHE A 74 1.06 -16.73 -25.34
CA PHE A 74 1.74 -17.17 -24.11
C PHE A 74 3.23 -16.89 -24.16
N THR A 75 3.90 -17.29 -25.24
CA THR A 75 5.34 -17.04 -25.41
C THR A 75 5.63 -15.54 -25.38
N PHE A 76 4.79 -14.73 -26.02
CA PHE A 76 4.91 -13.27 -25.99
C PHE A 76 4.74 -12.69 -24.57
N ALA A 77 3.66 -13.05 -23.87
CA ALA A 77 3.38 -12.55 -22.51
C ALA A 77 4.49 -12.90 -21.52
N ALA A 78 4.93 -14.16 -21.51
CA ALA A 78 5.98 -14.64 -20.62
C ALA A 78 7.34 -13.98 -20.91
N MET A 79 7.67 -13.77 -22.19
CA MET A 79 8.93 -13.11 -22.57
C MET A 79 8.93 -11.61 -22.24
N ILE A 80 7.81 -10.91 -22.40
CA ILE A 80 7.71 -9.50 -21.94
C ILE A 80 7.87 -9.42 -20.43
N PHE A 81 7.19 -10.30 -19.68
CA PHE A 81 7.31 -10.30 -18.23
C PHE A 81 8.74 -10.62 -17.77
N CYS A 82 9.37 -11.63 -18.37
CA CYS A 82 10.78 -11.95 -18.15
C CYS A 82 11.70 -10.77 -18.50
N GLY A 83 11.47 -10.12 -19.64
CA GLY A 83 12.22 -8.96 -20.09
C GLY A 83 12.11 -7.77 -19.13
N ALA A 84 10.91 -7.48 -18.62
CA ALA A 84 10.70 -6.44 -17.61
C ALA A 84 11.44 -6.76 -16.29
N PHE A 85 11.38 -8.02 -15.85
CA PHE A 85 12.14 -8.49 -14.69
C PHE A 85 13.66 -8.34 -14.90
N LEU A 86 14.19 -8.86 -16.01
CA LEU A 86 15.62 -8.79 -16.33
C LEU A 86 16.09 -7.35 -16.47
N THR A 87 15.32 -6.48 -17.12
CA THR A 87 15.66 -5.05 -17.26
C THR A 87 15.77 -4.40 -15.89
N ASN A 88 14.86 -4.69 -14.96
CA ASN A 88 14.94 -4.17 -13.60
C ASN A 88 16.17 -4.71 -12.85
N MET A 89 16.50 -6.00 -13.01
CA MET A 89 17.71 -6.59 -12.40
C MET A 89 18.98 -5.94 -12.95
N LEU A 90 19.04 -5.72 -14.26
CA LEU A 90 20.17 -5.07 -14.93
C LEU A 90 20.30 -3.61 -14.50
N GLN A 91 19.20 -2.87 -14.38
CA GLN A 91 19.20 -1.51 -13.85
C GLN A 91 19.73 -1.48 -12.41
N ALA A 92 19.32 -2.41 -11.57
CA ALA A 92 19.80 -2.49 -10.20
C ALA A 92 21.29 -2.81 -10.12
N TRP A 93 21.78 -3.77 -10.91
CA TRP A 93 23.19 -4.16 -10.88
C TRP A 93 24.12 -3.15 -11.54
N PHE A 94 23.77 -2.63 -12.72
CA PHE A 94 24.66 -1.74 -13.48
C PHE A 94 24.52 -0.27 -13.11
N LEU A 95 23.30 0.20 -12.87
CA LEU A 95 23.04 1.62 -12.58
C LEU A 95 22.94 1.89 -11.09
N GLN A 96 23.02 0.85 -10.24
CA GLN A 96 22.82 0.96 -8.79
C GLN A 96 21.48 1.63 -8.45
N VAL A 97 20.49 1.48 -9.35
CA VAL A 97 19.13 1.98 -9.15
C VAL A 97 18.43 1.02 -8.20
N PRO A 98 17.75 1.51 -7.15
CA PRO A 98 17.09 0.61 -6.22
C PRO A 98 15.99 -0.23 -6.89
N PHE A 99 15.70 -1.40 -6.32
CA PHE A 99 14.62 -2.25 -6.79
C PHE A 99 13.26 -1.54 -6.66
N LEU A 100 12.32 -1.85 -7.55
CA LEU A 100 10.98 -1.27 -7.51
C LEU A 100 10.31 -1.68 -6.18
N ASN A 101 9.95 -0.69 -5.36
CA ASN A 101 9.28 -0.91 -4.08
C ASN A 101 7.77 -0.69 -4.23
N SER A 102 6.98 -1.52 -3.53
CA SER A 102 5.52 -1.41 -3.30
C SER A 102 4.78 -0.85 -4.51
N ARG A 103 4.44 0.44 -4.50
CA ARG A 103 3.67 1.15 -5.53
C ARG A 103 4.25 1.05 -6.94
N THR A 104 5.58 1.06 -7.06
CA THR A 104 6.24 0.94 -8.36
C THR A 104 6.36 -0.51 -8.83
N ALA A 105 6.28 -1.48 -7.92
CA ALA A 105 6.26 -2.89 -8.25
C ALA A 105 4.89 -3.38 -8.76
N VAL A 106 3.84 -2.56 -8.60
CA VAL A 106 2.47 -2.87 -9.07
C VAL A 106 2.43 -3.16 -10.57
N PHE A 107 3.38 -2.63 -11.37
CA PHE A 107 3.47 -2.95 -12.80
C PHE A 107 3.76 -4.44 -13.09
N TYR A 108 4.27 -5.21 -12.13
CA TYR A 108 4.44 -6.65 -12.29
C TYR A 108 3.11 -7.41 -12.23
N TYR A 109 2.06 -6.88 -11.61
CA TYR A 109 0.74 -7.53 -11.55
C TYR A 109 0.11 -7.79 -12.92
N PRO A 110 -0.08 -6.78 -13.79
CA PRO A 110 -0.67 -7.01 -15.10
C PRO A 110 0.19 -7.94 -15.97
N LEU A 111 1.51 -7.89 -15.84
CA LEU A 111 2.42 -8.79 -16.57
C LEU A 111 2.29 -10.24 -16.10
N PHE A 112 2.26 -10.47 -14.79
CA PHE A 112 2.03 -11.78 -14.21
C PHE A 112 0.64 -12.33 -14.57
N ALA A 113 -0.40 -11.50 -14.45
CA ALA A 113 -1.76 -11.86 -14.84
C ALA A 113 -1.87 -12.20 -16.34
N PHE A 114 -1.17 -11.44 -17.20
CA PHE A 114 -1.14 -11.70 -18.63
C PHE A 114 -0.44 -13.02 -18.97
N GLN A 115 0.67 -13.35 -18.30
CA GLN A 115 1.31 -14.67 -18.42
C GLN A 115 0.37 -15.80 -17.95
N LEU A 116 -0.30 -15.63 -16.81
CA LEU A 116 -1.24 -16.63 -16.30
C LEU A 116 -2.42 -16.86 -17.24
N PHE A 117 -3.04 -15.78 -17.72
CA PHE A 117 -4.21 -15.84 -18.59
C PHE A 117 -3.87 -16.42 -19.98
N SER A 118 -2.74 -16.04 -20.56
CA SER A 118 -2.28 -16.63 -21.82
C SER A 118 -1.94 -18.11 -21.67
N GLY A 119 -1.30 -18.51 -20.57
CA GLY A 119 -1.03 -19.92 -20.25
C GLY A 119 -2.30 -20.73 -20.02
N ALA A 120 -3.30 -20.12 -19.38
CA ALA A 120 -4.64 -20.68 -19.22
C ALA A 120 -5.32 -20.96 -20.57
N VAL A 121 -5.36 -19.98 -21.47
CA VAL A 121 -5.94 -20.13 -22.82
C VAL A 121 -5.25 -21.25 -23.60
N MET A 122 -3.91 -21.30 -23.53
CA MET A 122 -3.13 -22.37 -24.14
C MET A 122 -3.52 -23.74 -23.57
N LEU A 123 -3.66 -23.88 -22.25
CA LEU A 123 -4.09 -25.12 -21.63
C LEU A 123 -5.52 -25.50 -22.08
N VAL A 124 -6.46 -24.54 -22.16
CA VAL A 124 -7.85 -24.79 -22.61
C VAL A 124 -7.89 -25.34 -24.03
N SER A 125 -7.07 -24.79 -24.93
CA SER A 125 -7.00 -25.31 -26.30
C SER A 125 -6.50 -26.76 -26.38
N ARG A 126 -5.68 -27.21 -25.42
CA ARG A 126 -5.08 -28.54 -25.42
C ARG A 126 -5.88 -29.57 -24.60
N PHE A 127 -6.45 -29.12 -23.48
CA PHE A 127 -7.16 -29.91 -22.49
C PHE A 127 -8.50 -29.22 -22.21
N LYS A 128 -9.60 -29.79 -22.72
CA LYS A 128 -10.93 -29.15 -22.65
C LYS A 128 -11.35 -28.74 -21.22
N TRP A 129 -11.10 -29.60 -20.22
CA TRP A 129 -11.53 -29.39 -18.82
C TRP A 129 -10.39 -29.17 -17.83
N GLY A 130 -9.19 -29.66 -18.13
CA GLY A 130 -8.02 -29.59 -17.23
C GLY A 130 -7.66 -28.20 -16.68
N PRO A 131 -7.72 -27.11 -17.47
CA PRO A 131 -7.39 -25.78 -16.99
C PRO A 131 -8.38 -25.27 -15.95
N TYR A 132 -9.68 -25.60 -16.09
CA TYR A 132 -10.69 -25.18 -15.10
C TYR A 132 -10.44 -25.81 -13.73
N LEU A 133 -9.85 -27.01 -13.67
CA LEU A 133 -9.47 -27.65 -12.40
C LEU A 133 -8.32 -26.91 -11.69
N VAL A 134 -7.49 -26.18 -12.42
CA VAL A 134 -6.36 -25.41 -11.86
C VAL A 134 -6.76 -23.95 -11.63
N LEU A 135 -7.38 -23.33 -12.62
CA LEU A 135 -7.74 -21.90 -12.61
C LEU A 135 -8.99 -21.62 -11.79
N GLY A 136 -9.92 -22.58 -11.71
CA GLY A 136 -11.14 -22.43 -10.92
C GLY A 136 -10.83 -22.20 -9.43
N PRO A 137 -10.09 -23.11 -8.77
CA PRO A 137 -9.66 -22.92 -7.39
C PRO A 137 -8.81 -21.66 -7.18
N LEU A 138 -7.88 -21.38 -8.11
CA LEU A 138 -7.05 -20.17 -8.03
C LEU A 138 -7.89 -18.89 -8.12
N GLY A 139 -8.82 -18.83 -9.08
CA GLY A 139 -9.73 -17.71 -9.25
C GLY A 139 -10.67 -17.54 -8.06
N ALA A 140 -11.20 -18.64 -7.52
CA ALA A 140 -12.01 -18.62 -6.30
C ALA A 140 -11.19 -18.10 -5.09
N ALA A 141 -9.92 -18.50 -4.97
CA ALA A 141 -9.03 -17.97 -3.93
C ALA A 141 -8.76 -16.47 -4.09
N PHE A 142 -8.56 -15.98 -5.32
CA PHE A 142 -8.42 -14.54 -5.60
C PHE A 142 -9.70 -13.76 -5.25
N VAL A 143 -10.88 -14.26 -5.62
CA VAL A 143 -12.16 -13.63 -5.27
C VAL A 143 -12.36 -13.64 -3.75
N ALA A 144 -12.07 -14.75 -3.07
CA ALA A 144 -12.15 -14.81 -1.61
C ALA A 144 -11.19 -13.82 -0.94
N ASN A 145 -9.94 -13.74 -1.39
CA ASN A 145 -8.96 -12.76 -0.91
C ASN A 145 -9.45 -11.34 -1.14
N PHE A 146 -9.97 -11.03 -2.34
CA PHE A 146 -10.54 -9.71 -2.65
C PHE A 146 -11.69 -9.36 -1.71
N LEU A 147 -12.64 -10.27 -1.49
CA LEU A 147 -13.79 -10.02 -0.60
C LEU A 147 -13.36 -9.83 0.86
N ILE A 148 -12.32 -10.55 1.31
CA ILE A 148 -11.78 -10.42 2.68
C ILE A 148 -11.00 -9.12 2.86
N CYS A 149 -10.25 -8.70 1.83
CA CYS A 149 -9.40 -7.52 1.87
C CYS A 149 -10.09 -6.24 1.37
N ALA A 150 -11.32 -6.34 0.86
CA ALA A 150 -12.06 -5.20 0.34
C ALA A 150 -12.29 -4.18 1.46
N ASN A 151 -11.61 -3.04 1.37
CA ASN A 151 -11.76 -1.92 2.28
C ASN A 151 -12.08 -0.66 1.46
N LEU A 152 -13.27 -0.08 1.71
CA LEU A 152 -13.72 1.17 1.08
C LEU A 152 -13.46 2.39 1.97
N PHE A 153 -12.91 2.18 3.16
CA PHE A 153 -12.69 3.19 4.17
C PHE A 153 -11.23 3.67 4.20
N ASN A 154 -10.28 2.76 4.02
CA ASN A 154 -8.86 3.09 3.97
C ASN A 154 -8.11 2.27 2.92
N THR A 155 -6.86 2.67 2.67
CA THR A 155 -5.93 1.88 1.85
C THR A 155 -4.76 1.45 2.73
N TYR A 156 -4.21 0.25 2.49
CA TYR A 156 -3.12 -0.32 3.28
C TYR A 156 -1.93 0.65 3.47
N ASP A 157 -1.54 1.33 2.39
CA ASP A 157 -0.42 2.27 2.38
C ASP A 157 -0.74 3.65 2.99
N TRP A 158 -2.03 4.00 3.12
CA TRP A 158 -2.49 5.32 3.57
C TRP A 158 -3.55 5.21 4.67
N GLY A 159 -3.39 4.23 5.56
CA GLY A 159 -4.31 4.02 6.69
C GLY A 159 -4.42 5.25 7.58
N PHE A 160 -3.33 5.99 7.76
CA PHE A 160 -3.26 7.15 8.65
C PHE A 160 -4.28 8.26 8.31
N ASP A 161 -4.71 8.39 7.06
CA ASP A 161 -5.69 9.39 6.59
C ASP A 161 -7.17 8.98 6.84
N ALA A 162 -7.41 7.73 7.22
CA ALA A 162 -8.76 7.16 7.24
C ALA A 162 -9.78 7.96 8.09
N ASN A 163 -9.30 8.67 9.11
CA ASN A 163 -10.16 9.37 10.08
C ASN A 163 -10.13 10.89 9.96
N THR A 164 -9.48 11.47 8.96
CA THR A 164 -9.35 12.93 8.80
C THR A 164 -10.70 13.65 8.84
N PHE A 165 -11.67 13.19 8.05
CA PHE A 165 -13.02 13.77 8.05
C PHE A 165 -13.77 13.63 9.38
N ARG A 166 -13.62 12.49 10.06
CA ARG A 166 -14.29 12.27 11.35
C ARG A 166 -13.76 13.20 12.42
N VAL A 167 -12.44 13.42 12.44
CA VAL A 167 -11.79 14.37 13.36
C VAL A 167 -12.22 15.79 13.05
N LEU A 168 -12.19 16.21 11.79
CA LEU A 168 -12.61 17.56 11.39
C LEU A 168 -14.10 17.81 11.69
N GLN A 169 -14.95 16.81 11.49
CA GLN A 169 -16.36 16.90 11.85
C GLN A 169 -16.55 17.00 13.37
N TYR A 170 -15.84 16.18 14.15
CA TYR A 170 -15.90 16.25 15.61
C TYR A 170 -15.51 17.64 16.13
N ILE A 171 -14.42 18.22 15.61
CA ILE A 171 -13.97 19.56 16.04
C ILE A 171 -14.98 20.63 15.62
N ARG A 172 -15.58 20.52 14.43
CA ARG A 172 -16.67 21.41 14.01
C ARG A 172 -17.86 21.34 14.97
N GLU A 173 -18.30 20.15 15.35
CA GLU A 173 -19.42 19.95 16.27
C GLU A 173 -19.11 20.53 17.66
N GLN A 174 -17.90 20.32 18.16
CA GLN A 174 -17.44 20.93 19.43
C GLN A 174 -17.40 22.46 19.34
N HIS A 175 -16.92 23.02 18.23
CA HIS A 175 -16.83 24.47 18.04
C HIS A 175 -18.22 25.11 18.07
N GLN A 176 -19.19 24.47 17.44
CA GLN A 176 -20.59 24.91 17.44
C GLN A 176 -21.23 24.77 18.83
N ALA A 177 -20.98 23.67 19.53
CA ALA A 177 -21.50 23.43 20.87
C ALA A 177 -20.97 24.45 21.90
N GLU A 178 -19.69 24.79 21.82
CA GLU A 178 -19.03 25.78 22.68
C GLU A 178 -19.28 27.22 22.25
N ARG A 179 -19.90 27.44 21.09
CA ARG A 179 -20.16 28.76 20.50
C ARG A 179 -18.89 29.62 20.46
N ARG A 180 -17.77 29.04 20.05
CA ARG A 180 -16.50 29.77 19.94
C ARG A 180 -16.55 30.77 18.79
N ASP A 181 -15.92 31.92 19.00
CA ASP A 181 -15.69 32.92 17.95
C ASP A 181 -14.38 32.66 17.18
N THR A 182 -13.51 31.81 17.72
CA THR A 182 -12.19 31.50 17.16
C THR A 182 -12.06 30.00 16.89
N PRO A 183 -11.42 29.62 15.76
CA PRO A 183 -11.21 28.22 15.42
C PRO A 183 -10.32 27.54 16.47
N PHE A 184 -10.52 26.24 16.63
CA PHE A 184 -9.62 25.41 17.42
C PHE A 184 -8.28 25.23 16.69
N SER A 185 -7.19 25.22 17.43
CA SER A 185 -5.89 24.77 16.92
C SER A 185 -5.81 23.25 16.97
N LEU A 186 -5.56 22.62 15.81
CA LEU A 186 -5.32 21.18 15.68
C LEU A 186 -3.87 20.96 15.26
N ASP A 187 -3.10 20.28 16.09
CA ASP A 187 -1.80 19.76 15.71
C ASP A 187 -1.89 18.24 15.50
N THR A 188 -0.98 17.68 14.72
CA THR A 188 -1.01 16.26 14.36
C THR A 188 0.38 15.68 14.35
N GLN A 189 0.47 14.35 14.32
CA GLN A 189 1.69 13.70 13.89
C GLN A 189 1.97 14.08 12.41
N TRP A 190 3.25 14.16 12.05
CA TRP A 190 3.70 14.82 10.82
C TRP A 190 3.21 14.13 9.55
N LEU A 191 2.93 12.82 9.60
CA LEU A 191 2.48 12.02 8.46
C LEU A 191 1.03 12.34 8.09
N GLU A 192 0.19 12.65 9.09
CA GLU A 192 -1.22 13.01 8.89
C GLU A 192 -1.40 14.48 8.51
N GLU A 193 -0.42 15.34 8.80
CA GLU A 193 -0.57 16.79 8.69
C GLU A 193 -1.04 17.22 7.29
N ASN A 194 -0.47 16.62 6.23
CA ASN A 194 -0.82 16.94 4.84
C ASN A 194 -2.30 16.66 4.53
N SER A 195 -2.86 15.58 5.06
CA SER A 195 -4.25 15.22 4.83
C SER A 195 -5.19 16.21 5.51
N PHE A 196 -4.89 16.60 6.75
CA PHE A 196 -5.64 17.65 7.45
C PHE A 196 -5.51 19.00 6.76
N ASN A 197 -4.28 19.43 6.42
CA ASN A 197 -4.03 20.71 5.77
C ASN A 197 -4.81 20.82 4.45
N PHE A 198 -4.79 19.76 3.64
CA PHE A 198 -5.56 19.69 2.40
C PHE A 198 -7.05 19.93 2.68
N HIS A 199 -7.67 19.19 3.59
CA HIS A 199 -9.10 19.31 3.85
C HIS A 199 -9.52 20.56 4.64
N VAL A 200 -8.61 21.17 5.41
CA VAL A 200 -8.85 22.44 6.10
C VAL A 200 -8.91 23.60 5.11
N HIS A 201 -8.00 23.62 4.12
CA HIS A 201 -7.89 24.71 3.16
C HIS A 201 -8.70 24.53 1.88
N GLU A 202 -9.04 23.29 1.51
CA GLU A 202 -9.82 23.01 0.30
C GLU A 202 -11.30 23.34 0.50
N LYS A 203 -11.82 24.29 -0.29
CA LYS A 203 -13.18 24.84 -0.11
C LYS A 203 -14.31 23.86 -0.47
N HIS A 204 -14.01 22.78 -1.20
CA HIS A 204 -15.04 21.86 -1.69
C HIS A 204 -15.75 21.05 -0.60
N ASN A 205 -15.13 20.86 0.58
CA ASN A 205 -15.67 20.01 1.66
C ASN A 205 -16.16 20.81 2.89
N GLY A 206 -16.74 21.99 2.69
CA GLY A 206 -17.42 22.72 3.76
C GLY A 206 -16.58 23.74 4.52
N ASN A 207 -15.41 24.13 4.02
CA ASN A 207 -14.58 25.22 4.55
C ASN A 207 -14.19 25.07 6.04
N TYR A 208 -13.48 23.98 6.35
CA TYR A 208 -13.08 23.65 7.71
C TYR A 208 -12.17 24.69 8.38
N SER A 209 -11.52 25.58 7.62
CA SER A 209 -10.74 26.70 8.13
C SER A 209 -11.51 27.65 9.06
N THR A 210 -12.84 27.59 9.06
CA THR A 210 -13.68 28.37 9.98
C THR A 210 -13.67 27.81 11.40
N TRP A 211 -13.46 26.49 11.55
CA TRP A 211 -13.55 25.79 12.83
C TRP A 211 -12.20 25.26 13.31
N VAL A 212 -11.25 25.06 12.39
CA VAL A 212 -9.96 24.44 12.66
C VAL A 212 -8.85 25.25 11.98
N VAL A 213 -7.76 25.48 12.69
CA VAL A 213 -6.51 26.01 12.16
C VAL A 213 -5.37 25.05 12.49
N MET A 214 -4.52 24.80 11.51
CA MET A 214 -3.32 23.98 11.66
C MET A 214 -2.11 24.86 12.00
N PRO A 215 -1.16 24.41 12.83
CA PRO A 215 0.12 25.08 12.99
C PRO A 215 0.93 25.03 11.69
N SER A 216 2.05 25.77 11.64
CA SER A 216 3.00 25.63 10.53
C SER A 216 3.61 24.23 10.52
N TRP A 217 3.83 23.72 9.31
CA TRP A 217 4.40 22.39 9.10
C TRP A 217 5.66 22.16 9.93
N HIS A 218 5.74 20.96 10.51
CA HIS A 218 6.90 20.58 11.29
C HIS A 218 7.30 19.12 11.06
N PRO A 219 8.61 18.85 10.83
CA PRO A 219 9.08 17.48 10.70
C PRO A 219 9.34 16.87 12.07
N ASP A 220 8.83 15.65 12.29
CA ASP A 220 9.30 14.64 13.26
C ASP A 220 9.79 15.20 14.60
N ARG A 221 9.14 16.27 15.08
CA ARG A 221 9.39 16.84 16.39
C ARG A 221 8.35 16.25 17.31
N PRO A 222 8.73 15.75 18.50
CA PRO A 222 7.75 15.43 19.51
C PRO A 222 6.89 16.69 19.71
N PRO A 223 5.56 16.55 19.84
CA PRO A 223 4.62 17.66 19.88
C PRO A 223 5.17 18.75 20.79
N ALA A 224 5.54 19.86 20.16
CA ALA A 224 6.12 20.98 20.87
C ALA A 224 5.10 21.42 21.93
N ALA A 225 5.54 22.10 22.99
CA ALA A 225 4.64 22.63 24.01
C ALA A 225 3.73 23.76 23.50
N ASP A 226 3.48 23.76 22.20
CA ASP A 226 2.65 24.67 21.44
C ASP A 226 1.19 24.39 21.88
N ASN A 227 0.47 25.48 22.18
CA ASN A 227 -0.85 25.52 22.80
C ASN A 227 -1.99 25.02 21.89
N SER A 228 -1.84 23.88 21.23
CA SER A 228 -2.89 23.32 20.39
C SER A 228 -4.05 22.84 21.26
N ASP A 229 -5.27 23.17 20.87
CA ASP A 229 -6.47 22.73 21.56
C ASP A 229 -6.69 21.22 21.37
N PHE A 230 -6.30 20.70 20.20
CA PHE A 230 -6.34 19.28 19.85
C PHE A 230 -4.99 18.77 19.34
N TYR A 231 -4.72 17.48 19.61
CA TYR A 231 -3.64 16.72 19.01
C TYR A 231 -4.14 15.39 18.46
N PHE A 232 -3.81 15.07 17.21
CA PHE A 232 -4.19 13.81 16.55
C PHE A 232 -2.96 12.96 16.19
N THR A 233 -3.00 11.66 16.52
CA THR A 233 -1.88 10.76 16.21
C THR A 233 -2.35 9.31 16.09
N HIS A 234 -1.63 8.52 15.28
CA HIS A 234 -1.70 7.06 15.26
C HIS A 234 -0.54 6.38 16.01
N VAL A 235 0.31 7.15 16.69
CA VAL A 235 1.52 6.66 17.38
C VAL A 235 1.30 6.59 18.90
N GLU A 236 1.24 5.38 19.45
CA GLU A 236 0.97 5.15 20.88
C GLU A 236 2.00 5.80 21.82
N ALA A 237 3.26 5.87 21.40
CA ALA A 237 4.33 6.50 22.17
C ALA A 237 4.04 8.00 22.41
N GLU A 238 3.47 8.71 21.43
CA GLU A 238 3.13 10.13 21.57
C GLU A 238 1.97 10.34 22.53
N VAL A 239 0.97 9.43 22.51
CA VAL A 239 -0.15 9.46 23.47
C VAL A 239 0.37 9.37 24.90
N THR A 240 1.32 8.48 25.15
CA THR A 240 1.94 8.30 26.47
C THR A 240 2.71 9.56 26.90
N GLN A 241 3.46 10.18 25.98
CA GLN A 241 4.17 11.43 26.23
C GLN A 241 3.24 12.62 26.48
N LEU A 242 2.03 12.61 25.92
CA LEU A 242 1.06 13.71 26.00
C LEU A 242 0.01 13.56 27.10
N ALA A 243 -0.09 12.38 27.75
CA ALA A 243 -1.11 12.07 28.75
C ALA A 243 -1.16 13.06 29.95
N GLY A 244 -0.04 13.71 30.26
CA GLY A 244 0.03 14.76 31.28
C GLY A 244 -0.78 16.01 30.93
N ARG A 245 -0.80 16.40 29.65
CA ARG A 245 -1.32 17.68 29.15
C ARG A 245 -2.64 17.55 28.40
N TYR A 246 -2.89 16.40 27.80
CA TYR A 246 -4.08 16.14 27.00
C TYR A 246 -4.92 15.00 27.60
N LEU A 247 -6.21 15.02 27.30
CA LEU A 247 -7.18 13.96 27.57
C LEU A 247 -7.57 13.33 26.23
N VAL A 248 -7.58 12.00 26.18
CA VAL A 248 -8.10 11.27 25.02
C VAL A 248 -9.62 11.49 24.97
N VAL A 249 -10.11 12.17 23.94
CA VAL A 249 -11.54 12.45 23.76
C VAL A 249 -12.19 11.52 22.74
N TRP A 250 -11.38 10.94 21.85
CA TRP A 250 -11.85 9.99 20.86
C TRP A 250 -10.76 8.99 20.49
N THR A 251 -11.16 7.74 20.28
CA THR A 251 -10.27 6.64 19.88
C THR A 251 -10.97 5.79 18.84
N TYR A 252 -10.24 5.46 17.79
CA TYR A 252 -10.70 4.52 16.77
C TYR A 252 -9.67 3.40 16.60
N ARG A 253 -10.16 2.16 16.46
CA ARG A 253 -9.32 0.98 16.30
C ARG A 253 -9.70 0.27 15.01
N ASP A 254 -8.70 -0.01 14.19
CA ASP A 254 -8.78 -0.85 13.00
C ASP A 254 -7.72 -1.96 13.14
N PRO A 255 -7.83 -3.13 12.48
CA PRO A 255 -6.81 -4.17 12.57
C PRO A 255 -5.43 -3.63 12.18
N GLY A 256 -4.53 -3.53 13.17
CA GLY A 256 -3.15 -3.09 12.96
C GLY A 256 -2.90 -1.59 13.16
N MET A 257 -3.92 -0.75 13.41
CA MET A 257 -3.73 0.67 13.68
C MET A 257 -4.77 1.21 14.67
N THR A 258 -4.33 2.09 15.57
CA THR A 258 -5.22 2.82 16.49
C THR A 258 -4.94 4.30 16.33
N TRP A 259 -5.99 5.11 16.34
CA TRP A 259 -5.90 6.57 16.26
C TRP A 259 -6.46 7.17 17.53
N TRP A 260 -5.83 8.25 17.96
CA TRP A 260 -6.22 9.01 19.13
C TRP A 260 -6.39 10.47 18.74
N LEU A 261 -7.56 11.01 19.06
CA LEU A 261 -7.75 12.45 19.13
C LEU A 261 -7.75 12.83 20.61
N MET A 262 -6.88 13.76 20.94
CA MET A 262 -6.71 14.24 22.30
C MET A 262 -7.01 15.72 22.36
N ARG A 263 -7.65 16.14 23.44
CA ARG A 263 -7.99 17.53 23.73
C ARG A 263 -7.19 18.02 24.92
N ARG A 264 -6.71 19.25 24.87
CA ARG A 264 -5.97 19.85 25.99
C ARG A 264 -6.85 19.93 27.25
N LYS A 265 -6.24 19.65 28.40
CA LYS A 265 -6.87 19.75 29.74
C LYS A 265 -7.17 21.19 30.12
#